data_AF-A0A8T7DWB3-F1
#
_entry.id   AF-A0A8T7DWB3-F1
#
_cell.length_a   1.000
_cell.length_b   1.000
_cell.length_c   1.000
_cell.angle_alpha   90.00
_cell.angle_beta   90.00
_cell.angle_gamma   90.00
#
_symmetry.space_group_name_H-M   'P 1'
#
loop_
_entity.id
_entity.type
_entity.pdbx_description
1 polymer ?
#
loop_
_entity_poly.entity_id
_entity_poly.type
_entity_poly.pdbx_seq_one_letter_code
_entity_poly.pdbx_strand_id
1 'polypeptide(L)'
;MNIRHTSKRFQHSIIGVILAFFLCTQVAADEITLNLKDADIRALISTVSKFTGRNFIIDPRVNAKITVVSSETLTPEEVYEVFLSILQVHGYAAVKTGSVTKIVPEVNAKQGPLPLQSREGGRAGDELITKIISLDHVPAAQLVPILRPLVPQQGHLAAYNPTNTLIITDHAGNIQRLAQIIKGVDKPESDELEVIPLRHASAPELVRIINSLYPQTGKGQANQINLAADERTNSILMSGERAIRIKVRTTIVQLDTPLDDSGGNTHVVYLRYAKAENLVEILTGIQEQQKQ
;
A
#
# COMPACT_ATOMS: atom_id res chain seq x y z
N MET A 1 50.17 18.94 59.95
CA MET A 1 50.82 18.65 58.65
C MET A 1 49.93 17.69 57.87
N ASN A 2 49.60 18.04 56.63
CA ASN A 2 48.94 17.25 55.57
C ASN A 2 47.42 16.97 55.55
N ILE A 3 46.81 17.79 54.70
CA ILE A 3 45.58 17.70 53.90
C ILE A 3 45.45 16.38 53.11
N ARG A 4 44.22 15.85 52.93
CA ARG A 4 43.64 15.47 51.61
C ARG A 4 42.15 15.04 51.65
N HIS A 5 41.38 15.73 50.81
CA HIS A 5 40.07 15.46 50.19
C HIS A 5 39.64 13.99 50.03
N THR A 6 38.33 13.71 50.11
CA THR A 6 37.56 13.05 49.01
C THR A 6 36.04 13.21 49.18
N SER A 7 35.40 13.70 48.11
CA SER A 7 33.95 13.87 47.92
C SER A 7 33.41 12.74 47.04
N LYS A 8 32.36 12.02 47.48
CA LYS A 8 31.62 11.04 46.65
C LYS A 8 30.22 10.74 47.20
N ARG A 9 29.30 11.71 47.17
CA ARG A 9 27.87 11.48 47.52
C ARG A 9 26.85 12.21 46.63
N PHE A 10 27.20 12.55 45.39
CA PHE A 10 26.32 13.40 44.55
C PHE A 10 26.16 12.94 43.10
N GLN A 11 26.07 11.63 42.86
CA GLN A 11 25.87 11.08 41.50
C GLN A 11 24.72 10.07 41.36
N HIS A 12 23.89 9.84 42.37
CA HIS A 12 22.84 8.80 42.30
C HIS A 12 21.41 9.34 42.37
N SER A 13 21.22 10.67 42.46
CA SER A 13 19.86 11.24 42.59
C SER A 13 19.23 11.73 41.28
N ILE A 14 19.95 11.72 40.16
CA ILE A 14 19.48 12.32 38.88
C ILE A 14 19.03 11.25 37.86
N ILE A 15 19.41 9.99 38.05
CA ILE A 15 19.05 8.89 37.12
C ILE A 15 17.59 8.41 37.33
N GLY A 16 16.99 8.68 38.49
CA GLY A 16 15.62 8.25 38.81
C GLY A 16 14.50 9.11 38.23
N VAL A 17 14.79 10.34 37.77
CA VAL A 17 13.74 11.29 37.34
C VAL A 17 13.53 11.30 35.83
N ILE A 18 14.51 10.81 35.04
CA ILE A 18 14.39 10.75 33.57
C ILE A 18 13.65 9.48 33.10
N LEU A 19 13.55 8.45 33.94
CA LEU A 19 12.83 7.20 33.61
C LEU A 19 11.31 7.28 33.83
N ALA A 20 10.79 8.38 34.39
CA ALA A 20 9.36 8.56 34.64
C ALA A 20 8.63 9.34 33.53
N PHE A 21 9.35 9.91 32.55
CA PHE A 21 8.76 10.70 31.46
C PHE A 21 8.62 9.92 30.15
N PHE A 22 8.91 8.62 30.17
CA PHE A 22 8.63 7.69 29.08
C PHE A 22 7.42 6.81 29.40
N LEU A 23 6.42 7.36 30.09
CA LEU A 23 5.08 6.78 30.08
C LEU A 23 4.43 7.21 28.76
N CYS A 24 4.82 6.49 27.71
CA CYS A 24 4.11 6.49 26.44
C CYS A 24 2.65 6.24 26.76
N THR A 25 1.83 7.29 26.61
CA THR A 25 0.38 7.20 26.56
C THR A 25 0.04 6.17 25.49
N GLN A 26 -0.25 4.94 25.92
CA GLN A 26 -1.05 4.04 25.12
C GLN A 26 -2.41 4.70 24.99
N VAL A 27 -2.63 5.37 23.86
CA VAL A 27 -3.98 5.64 23.39
C VAL A 27 -4.57 4.26 23.11
N ALA A 28 -5.26 3.71 24.11
CA ALA A 28 -6.15 2.58 23.92
C ALA A 28 -7.26 3.09 23.00
N ALA A 29 -7.15 2.79 21.70
CA ALA A 29 -8.23 3.03 20.78
C ALA A 29 -9.37 2.07 21.18
N ASP A 30 -10.48 2.64 21.63
CA ASP A 30 -11.68 1.86 21.97
C ASP A 30 -12.27 1.33 20.67
N GLU A 31 -12.17 0.02 20.48
CA GLU A 31 -12.52 -0.69 19.25
C GLU A 31 -13.95 -1.23 19.33
N ILE A 32 -14.83 -0.86 18.39
CA ILE A 32 -16.25 -1.25 18.40
C ILE A 32 -16.67 -1.94 17.10
N THR A 33 -17.49 -2.99 17.21
CA THR A 33 -18.22 -3.55 16.06
C THR A 33 -19.57 -2.87 15.90
N LEU A 34 -19.86 -2.31 14.72
CA LEU A 34 -21.12 -1.63 14.44
C LEU A 34 -22.09 -2.56 13.71
N ASN A 35 -23.10 -3.05 14.42
CA ASN A 35 -24.17 -3.89 13.85
C ASN A 35 -25.54 -3.29 14.20
N LEU A 36 -26.11 -2.56 13.24
CA LEU A 36 -27.40 -1.89 13.37
C LEU A 36 -28.31 -2.41 12.25
N LYS A 37 -29.54 -2.80 12.60
CA LYS A 37 -30.54 -3.26 11.64
C LYS A 37 -31.80 -2.45 11.79
N ASP A 38 -32.24 -1.81 10.71
CA ASP A 38 -33.44 -0.96 10.68
C ASP A 38 -33.47 0.12 11.80
N ALA A 39 -32.29 0.59 12.21
CA ALA A 39 -32.15 1.52 13.34
C ALA A 39 -32.49 2.95 12.91
N ASP A 40 -32.96 3.76 13.87
CA ASP A 40 -33.12 5.20 13.63
C ASP A 40 -31.74 5.88 13.55
N ILE A 41 -31.56 6.78 12.59
CA ILE A 41 -30.34 7.60 12.45
C ILE A 41 -29.98 8.34 13.75
N ARG A 42 -30.97 8.71 14.57
CA ARG A 42 -30.76 9.32 15.90
C ARG A 42 -30.04 8.39 16.86
N ALA A 43 -30.34 7.09 16.81
CA ALA A 43 -29.66 6.09 17.62
C ALA A 43 -28.19 5.99 17.22
N LEU A 44 -27.91 5.96 15.91
CA LEU A 44 -26.53 5.97 15.39
C LEU A 44 -25.77 7.23 15.85
N ILE A 45 -26.36 8.41 15.72
CA ILE A 45 -25.74 9.68 16.16
C ILE A 45 -25.39 9.62 17.65
N SER A 46 -26.27 9.05 18.48
CA SER A 46 -26.01 8.90 19.92
C SER A 46 -24.86 7.94 20.22
N THR A 47 -24.74 6.84 19.46
CA THR A 47 -23.63 5.89 19.57
C THR A 47 -22.33 6.56 19.16
N VAL A 48 -22.28 7.20 17.99
CA VAL A 48 -21.10 7.93 17.49
C VAL A 48 -20.70 9.03 18.47
N SER A 49 -21.65 9.77 19.05
CA SER A 49 -21.36 10.81 20.05
C SER A 49 -20.64 10.26 21.28
N LYS A 50 -21.09 9.11 21.80
CA LYS A 50 -20.47 8.47 22.97
C LYS A 50 -19.06 7.96 22.68
N PHE A 51 -18.86 7.31 21.54
CA PHE A 51 -17.58 6.70 21.19
C PHE A 51 -16.54 7.72 20.71
N THR A 52 -16.95 8.71 19.91
CA THR A 52 -16.03 9.73 19.36
C THR A 52 -15.83 10.94 20.29
N GLY A 53 -16.63 11.05 21.36
CA GLY A 53 -16.63 12.21 22.27
C GLY A 53 -17.09 13.52 21.61
N ARG A 54 -17.78 13.44 20.46
CA ARG A 54 -18.21 14.63 19.69
C ARG A 54 -19.63 15.03 20.03
N ASN A 55 -19.84 16.34 20.11
CA ASN A 55 -21.15 16.94 20.33
C ASN A 55 -21.85 17.20 19.00
N PHE A 56 -23.06 16.66 18.84
CA PHE A 56 -23.88 16.82 17.63
C PHE A 56 -25.15 17.63 17.92
N ILE A 57 -25.50 18.52 16.99
CA ILE A 57 -26.80 19.20 16.96
C ILE A 57 -27.59 18.65 15.78
N ILE A 58 -28.76 18.09 16.05
CA ILE A 58 -29.59 17.41 15.06
C ILE A 58 -30.72 18.34 14.63
N ASP A 59 -30.85 18.60 13.33
CA ASP A 59 -32.02 19.31 12.79
C ASP A 59 -33.28 18.41 12.89
N PRO A 60 -34.46 18.92 13.27
CA PRO A 60 -35.70 18.14 13.37
C PRO A 60 -36.09 17.39 12.08
N ARG A 61 -35.63 17.86 10.93
CA ARG A 61 -35.90 17.26 9.62
C ARG A 61 -35.10 15.97 9.35
N VAL A 62 -34.12 15.65 10.18
CA VAL A 62 -33.27 14.46 10.03
C VAL A 62 -33.98 13.25 10.60
N ASN A 63 -34.63 12.46 9.73
CA ASN A 63 -35.27 11.19 10.08
C ASN A 63 -34.99 10.18 8.97
N ALA A 64 -34.32 9.07 9.30
CA ALA A 64 -34.04 7.97 8.36
C ALA A 64 -33.85 6.65 9.12
N LYS A 65 -34.16 5.54 8.45
CA LYS A 65 -33.84 4.19 8.91
C LYS A 65 -32.57 3.71 8.22
N ILE A 66 -31.67 3.12 9.00
CA ILE A 66 -30.35 2.71 8.54
C ILE A 66 -30.03 1.28 8.98
N THR A 67 -29.37 0.56 8.10
CA THR A 67 -28.81 -0.76 8.36
C THR A 67 -27.31 -0.72 8.08
N VAL A 68 -26.51 -1.03 9.11
CA VAL A 68 -25.05 -1.03 9.05
C VAL A 68 -24.54 -2.36 9.57
N VAL A 69 -23.67 -2.99 8.78
CA VAL A 69 -23.06 -4.26 9.13
C VAL A 69 -21.55 -4.13 9.00
N SER A 70 -20.86 -4.09 10.14
CA SER A 70 -19.40 -4.19 10.19
C SER A 70 -18.98 -5.64 10.44
N SER A 71 -17.97 -6.09 9.71
CA SER A 71 -17.35 -7.41 9.92
C SER A 71 -16.15 -7.36 10.87
N GLU A 72 -15.63 -6.17 11.16
CA GLU A 72 -14.41 -5.93 11.94
C GLU A 72 -14.62 -4.85 13.00
N THR A 73 -13.69 -4.79 13.96
CA THR A 73 -13.64 -3.72 14.97
C THR A 73 -13.20 -2.42 14.33
N LEU A 74 -13.81 -1.32 14.77
CA LEU A 74 -13.58 0.02 14.24
C LEU A 74 -13.08 0.94 15.35
N THR A 75 -12.10 1.75 15.01
CA THR A 75 -11.61 2.90 15.80
C THR A 75 -12.64 4.04 15.82
N PRO A 76 -12.59 4.96 16.79
CA PRO A 76 -13.50 6.09 16.86
C PRO A 76 -13.53 6.95 15.58
N GLU A 77 -12.38 7.10 14.94
CA GLU A 77 -12.23 7.84 13.69
C GLU A 77 -12.90 7.12 12.50
N GLU A 78 -12.76 5.80 12.40
CA GLU A 78 -13.43 5.00 11.36
C GLU A 78 -14.95 5.04 11.51
N VAL A 79 -15.44 4.92 12.75
CA VAL A 79 -16.86 5.05 13.06
C VAL A 79 -17.39 6.40 12.60
N TYR A 80 -16.60 7.47 12.74
CA TYR A 80 -16.98 8.80 12.27
C TYR A 80 -17.06 8.88 10.74
N GLU A 81 -16.11 8.30 10.00
CA GLU A 81 -16.13 8.29 8.53
C GLU A 81 -17.27 7.45 7.95
N VAL A 82 -17.55 6.30 8.57
CA VAL A 82 -18.73 5.48 8.24
C VAL A 82 -20.00 6.29 8.48
N PHE A 83 -20.07 6.99 9.60
CA PHE A 83 -21.18 7.87 9.91
C PHE A 83 -21.36 9.00 8.88
N LEU A 84 -20.29 9.65 8.43
CA LEU A 84 -20.34 10.66 7.37
C LEU A 84 -20.85 10.07 6.05
N SER A 85 -20.39 8.87 5.69
CA SER A 85 -20.82 8.16 4.48
C SER A 85 -22.33 7.85 4.50
N ILE A 86 -22.83 7.39 5.65
CA ILE A 86 -24.26 7.13 5.86
C ILE A 86 -25.07 8.42 5.76
N LEU A 87 -24.61 9.51 6.38
CA LEU A 87 -25.30 10.81 6.27
C LEU A 87 -25.44 11.24 4.82
N GLN A 88 -24.35 11.17 4.03
CA GLN A 88 -24.34 11.60 2.64
C GLN A 88 -25.32 10.80 1.76
N VAL A 89 -25.43 9.49 1.98
CA VAL A 89 -26.36 8.62 1.22
C VAL A 89 -27.81 9.00 1.49
N HIS A 90 -28.14 9.40 2.72
CA HIS A 90 -29.47 9.86 3.08
C HIS A 90 -29.71 11.35 2.81
N GLY A 91 -28.77 12.04 2.16
CA GLY A 91 -28.89 13.47 1.83
C GLY A 91 -28.75 14.39 3.04
N TYR A 92 -27.99 13.97 4.05
CA TYR A 92 -27.63 14.77 5.22
C TYR A 92 -26.14 15.14 5.18
N ALA A 93 -25.81 16.31 5.71
CA ALA A 93 -24.45 16.79 5.83
C ALA A 93 -24.13 17.14 7.28
N ALA A 94 -22.93 16.76 7.72
CA ALA A 94 -22.36 17.16 9.00
C ALA A 94 -21.51 18.42 8.81
N VAL A 95 -22.01 19.57 9.26
CA VAL A 95 -21.32 20.87 9.18
C VAL A 95 -20.71 21.20 10.54
N LYS A 96 -19.39 21.32 10.61
CA LYS A 96 -18.70 21.73 11.84
C LYS A 96 -18.94 23.21 12.10
N THR A 97 -19.48 23.56 13.27
CA THR A 97 -19.69 24.94 13.72
C THR A 97 -19.08 25.11 15.10
N GLY A 98 -17.85 25.62 15.17
CA GLY A 98 -17.11 25.74 16.42
C GLY A 98 -16.77 24.39 17.04
N SER A 99 -17.23 24.15 18.27
CA SER A 99 -17.02 22.91 19.04
C SER A 99 -18.12 21.85 18.83
N VAL A 100 -19.16 22.15 18.05
CA VAL A 100 -20.29 21.25 17.79
C VAL A 100 -20.42 20.97 16.30
N THR A 101 -20.91 19.77 15.97
CA THR A 101 -21.17 19.37 14.59
C THR A 101 -22.68 19.37 14.35
N LYS A 102 -23.16 20.23 13.45
CA LYS A 102 -24.57 20.33 13.12
C LYS A 102 -24.89 19.39 11.95
N ILE A 103 -25.89 18.54 12.11
CA ILE A 103 -26.39 17.64 11.07
C ILE A 103 -27.60 18.30 10.44
N VAL A 104 -27.49 18.63 9.16
CA VAL A 104 -28.52 19.32 8.38
C VAL A 104 -28.87 18.51 7.13
N PRO A 105 -30.12 18.53 6.67
CA PRO A 105 -30.44 18.09 5.31
C PRO A 105 -29.64 18.90 4.30
N GLU A 106 -28.94 18.21 3.42
CA GLU A 106 -28.34 18.81 2.25
C GLU A 106 -29.47 19.14 1.28
N VAL A 107 -29.95 20.38 1.33
CA VAL A 107 -31.01 20.86 0.44
C VAL A 107 -30.44 20.97 -0.97
N ASN A 108 -30.52 19.88 -1.74
CA ASN A 108 -30.32 19.77 -3.18
C ASN A 108 -29.49 20.89 -3.84
N ALA A 109 -28.16 20.78 -3.80
CA ALA A 109 -27.27 21.63 -4.61
C ALA A 109 -26.79 20.87 -5.86
N LYS A 110 -27.73 20.32 -6.64
CA LYS A 110 -27.69 20.17 -8.12
C LYS A 110 -28.94 19.41 -8.58
N GLN A 111 -29.78 20.12 -9.31
CA GLN A 111 -30.96 19.58 -9.99
C GLN A 111 -30.53 18.44 -10.94
N GLY A 112 -30.84 17.20 -10.55
CA GLY A 112 -30.98 16.04 -11.44
C GLY A 112 -32.40 15.51 -11.28
N PRO A 113 -33.08 15.05 -12.35
CA PRO A 113 -34.50 14.75 -12.29
C PRO A 113 -34.76 13.53 -11.40
N LEU A 114 -35.73 13.67 -10.50
CA LEU A 114 -36.34 12.58 -9.75
C LEU A 114 -37.00 11.57 -10.71
N PRO A 115 -36.69 10.27 -10.64
CA PRO A 115 -37.64 9.25 -11.05
C PRO A 115 -38.54 8.96 -9.85
N LEU A 116 -39.75 9.53 -9.89
CA LEU A 116 -40.90 8.99 -9.20
C LEU A 116 -41.19 7.59 -9.77
N GLN A 117 -40.69 6.56 -9.11
CA GLN A 117 -41.26 5.21 -9.23
C GLN A 117 -41.09 4.50 -7.89
N SER A 118 -42.01 4.81 -6.98
CA SER A 118 -42.43 3.85 -5.96
C SER A 118 -43.02 2.65 -6.68
N ARG A 119 -42.17 1.70 -7.09
CA ARG A 119 -42.63 0.41 -7.58
C ARG A 119 -42.78 -0.48 -6.36
N GLU A 120 -44.02 -0.59 -5.88
CA GLU A 120 -44.45 -1.65 -4.97
C GLU A 120 -43.92 -2.98 -5.49
N GLY A 121 -43.02 -3.58 -4.73
CA GLY A 121 -42.28 -4.76 -5.14
C GLY A 121 -40.96 -4.88 -4.42
N GLY A 122 -40.98 -4.73 -3.10
CA GLY A 122 -39.85 -4.98 -2.22
C GLY A 122 -39.34 -6.41 -2.40
N ARG A 123 -38.37 -6.57 -3.31
CA ARG A 123 -37.43 -7.69 -3.26
C ARG A 123 -36.48 -7.37 -2.11
N ALA A 124 -36.21 -8.36 -1.27
CA ALA A 124 -35.37 -8.26 -0.07
C ALA A 124 -33.86 -7.97 -0.35
N GLY A 125 -33.55 -7.20 -1.39
CA GLY A 125 -32.19 -6.79 -1.76
C GLY A 125 -32.09 -5.36 -2.31
N ASP A 126 -33.18 -4.58 -2.26
CA ASP A 126 -33.21 -3.17 -2.73
C ASP A 126 -32.93 -2.16 -1.60
N GLU A 127 -32.67 -2.62 -0.38
CA GLU A 127 -32.26 -1.76 0.73
C GLU A 127 -30.81 -1.31 0.54
N LEU A 128 -30.58 -0.01 0.73
CA LEU A 128 -29.23 0.56 0.80
C LEU A 128 -28.60 0.14 2.12
N ILE A 129 -27.53 -0.63 2.03
CA ILE A 129 -26.75 -1.07 3.17
C ILE A 129 -25.35 -0.47 3.10
N THR A 130 -24.77 -0.15 4.25
CA THR A 130 -23.36 0.27 4.32
C THR A 130 -22.53 -0.90 4.80
N LYS A 131 -21.52 -1.27 4.01
CA LYS A 131 -20.56 -2.32 4.31
C LYS A 131 -19.14 -1.77 4.30
N ILE A 132 -18.35 -2.26 5.23
CA ILE A 132 -16.95 -1.92 5.42
C ILE A 132 -16.12 -3.12 5.02
N ILE A 133 -15.07 -2.91 4.22
CA ILE A 133 -14.19 -3.96 3.70
C ILE A 133 -12.73 -3.50 3.89
N SER A 134 -11.98 -4.20 4.73
CA SER A 134 -10.53 -4.06 4.88
C SER A 134 -9.79 -4.62 3.66
N LEU A 135 -8.62 -4.05 3.36
CA LEU A 135 -7.73 -4.51 2.30
C LEU A 135 -6.35 -4.81 2.89
N ASP A 136 -5.78 -5.95 2.50
CA ASP A 136 -4.53 -6.44 3.08
C ASP A 136 -3.30 -6.04 2.25
N HIS A 137 -3.41 -6.02 0.93
CA HIS A 137 -2.26 -5.88 0.02
C HIS A 137 -2.33 -4.60 -0.81
N VAL A 138 -3.52 -4.25 -1.31
CA VAL A 138 -3.68 -3.10 -2.22
C VAL A 138 -4.15 -1.86 -1.44
N PRO A 139 -3.57 -0.66 -1.69
CA PRO A 139 -4.04 0.57 -1.08
C PRO A 139 -5.48 0.94 -1.50
N ALA A 140 -6.36 1.16 -0.53
CA ALA A 140 -7.79 1.47 -0.73
C ALA A 140 -8.01 2.68 -1.65
N ALA A 141 -7.19 3.72 -1.51
CA ALA A 141 -7.27 4.92 -2.34
C ALA A 141 -7.08 4.64 -3.85
N GLN A 142 -6.31 3.61 -4.21
CA GLN A 142 -6.08 3.24 -5.60
C GLN A 142 -7.27 2.51 -6.22
N LEU A 143 -8.08 1.82 -5.40
CA LEU A 143 -9.26 1.10 -5.87
C LEU A 143 -10.46 2.01 -6.09
N VAL A 144 -10.57 3.15 -5.39
CA VAL A 144 -11.69 4.11 -5.53
C VAL A 144 -11.97 4.51 -6.98
N PRO A 145 -10.99 5.03 -7.77
CA PRO A 145 -11.26 5.44 -9.15
C PRO A 145 -11.65 4.27 -10.07
N ILE A 146 -11.21 3.05 -9.75
CA ILE A 146 -11.49 1.83 -10.52
C ILE A 146 -12.90 1.33 -10.22
N LEU A 147 -13.32 1.39 -8.96
CA LEU A 147 -14.62 0.90 -8.50
C LEU A 147 -15.75 1.93 -8.66
N ARG A 148 -15.44 3.23 -8.72
CA ARG A 148 -16.46 4.30 -8.79
C ARG A 148 -17.44 4.14 -9.96
N PRO A 149 -17.05 3.73 -11.19
CA PRO A 149 -17.98 3.50 -12.29
C PRO A 149 -18.98 2.36 -12.05
N LEU A 150 -18.71 1.46 -11.10
CA LEU A 150 -19.56 0.32 -10.75
C LEU A 150 -20.58 0.64 -9.63
N VAL A 151 -20.48 1.84 -9.03
CA VAL A 151 -21.36 2.32 -7.96
C VAL A 151 -22.40 3.27 -8.57
N PRO A 152 -23.71 3.09 -8.31
CA PRO A 152 -24.76 3.95 -8.82
C PRO A 152 -24.69 5.35 -8.21
N GLN A 153 -25.43 6.32 -8.77
CA GLN A 153 -25.41 7.70 -8.28
C GLN A 153 -25.90 7.85 -6.84
N GLN A 154 -26.81 6.97 -6.41
CA GLN A 154 -27.30 6.91 -5.03
C GLN A 154 -26.30 6.26 -4.05
N GLY A 155 -25.28 5.57 -4.58
CA GLY A 155 -24.29 4.85 -3.79
C GLY A 155 -23.05 5.69 -3.46
N HIS A 156 -22.50 5.45 -2.28
CA HIS A 156 -21.30 6.13 -1.80
C HIS A 156 -20.12 5.15 -1.72
N LEU A 157 -18.93 5.64 -2.07
CA LEU A 157 -17.69 4.88 -2.03
C LEU A 157 -16.60 5.79 -1.48
N ALA A 158 -16.06 5.44 -0.33
CA ALA A 158 -14.95 6.17 0.31
C ALA A 158 -13.85 5.19 0.70
N ALA A 159 -12.59 5.65 0.62
CA ALA A 159 -11.44 4.95 1.18
C ALA A 159 -10.98 5.66 2.45
N TYR A 160 -10.74 4.88 3.49
CA TYR A 160 -10.12 5.34 4.72
C TYR A 160 -8.66 4.88 4.75
N ASN A 161 -7.76 5.82 4.46
CA ASN A 161 -6.34 5.54 4.26
C ASN A 161 -5.61 5.01 5.52
N PRO A 162 -5.86 5.50 6.75
CA PRO A 162 -5.09 5.08 7.93
C PRO A 162 -5.14 3.57 8.22
N THR A 163 -6.29 2.93 8.02
CA THR A 163 -6.47 1.48 8.23
C THR A 163 -6.68 0.71 6.93
N ASN A 164 -6.45 1.37 5.79
CA ASN A 164 -6.58 0.77 4.46
C ASN A 164 -7.96 0.13 4.19
N THR A 165 -9.04 0.80 4.60
CA THR A 165 -10.40 0.25 4.55
C THR A 165 -11.27 0.95 3.50
N LEU A 166 -12.15 0.21 2.84
CA LEU A 166 -13.18 0.73 1.92
C LEU A 166 -14.56 0.74 2.59
N ILE A 167 -15.22 1.90 2.55
CA ILE A 167 -16.59 2.10 3.00
C ILE A 167 -17.48 2.19 1.76
N ILE A 168 -18.42 1.27 1.65
CA ILE A 168 -19.29 1.12 0.49
C ILE A 168 -20.74 1.19 0.95
N THR A 169 -21.51 2.12 0.40
CA THR A 169 -22.96 2.17 0.61
C THR A 169 -23.68 1.95 -0.71
N ASP A 170 -24.44 0.85 -0.80
CA ASP A 170 -25.15 0.44 -2.01
C ASP A 170 -26.20 -0.64 -1.70
N HIS A 171 -26.92 -1.10 -2.71
CA HIS A 171 -27.81 -2.25 -2.62
C HIS A 171 -27.05 -3.53 -2.31
N ALA A 172 -27.66 -4.42 -1.53
CA ALA A 172 -27.02 -5.66 -1.07
C ALA A 172 -26.43 -6.52 -2.20
N GLY A 173 -27.13 -6.60 -3.34
CA GLY A 173 -26.64 -7.36 -4.51
C GLY A 173 -25.38 -6.76 -5.14
N ASN A 174 -25.26 -5.43 -5.21
CA ASN A 174 -24.07 -4.79 -5.78
C ASN A 174 -22.88 -4.88 -4.82
N ILE A 175 -23.11 -4.73 -3.52
CA ILE A 175 -22.06 -4.92 -2.51
C ILE A 175 -21.46 -6.32 -2.59
N GLN A 176 -22.26 -7.36 -2.78
CA GLN A 176 -21.75 -8.73 -2.91
C GLN A 176 -20.88 -8.88 -4.16
N ARG A 177 -21.26 -8.28 -5.29
CA ARG A 177 -20.45 -8.25 -6.51
C ARG A 177 -19.14 -7.48 -6.30
N LEU A 178 -19.20 -6.28 -5.70
CA LEU A 178 -18.01 -5.47 -5.42
C LEU A 178 -17.05 -6.21 -4.48
N ALA A 179 -17.56 -6.87 -3.44
CA ALA A 179 -16.75 -7.67 -2.53
C ALA A 179 -16.02 -8.82 -3.24
N GLN A 180 -16.65 -9.47 -4.24
CA GLN A 180 -15.99 -10.50 -5.05
C GLN A 180 -14.88 -9.91 -5.94
N ILE A 181 -15.12 -8.75 -6.55
CA ILE A 181 -14.12 -8.05 -7.36
C ILE A 181 -12.92 -7.65 -6.50
N ILE A 182 -13.19 -7.04 -5.34
CA ILE A 182 -12.17 -6.62 -4.38
C ILE A 182 -11.30 -7.83 -3.96
N LYS A 183 -11.90 -8.95 -3.56
CA LYS A 183 -11.15 -10.18 -3.23
C LYS A 183 -10.32 -10.73 -4.40
N GLY A 184 -10.73 -10.49 -5.63
CA GLY A 184 -9.99 -10.90 -6.82
C GLY A 184 -8.74 -10.05 -7.06
N VAL A 185 -8.79 -8.78 -6.68
CA VAL A 185 -7.74 -7.77 -6.89
C VAL A 185 -6.81 -7.67 -5.68
N ASP A 186 -7.33 -7.79 -4.46
CA ASP A 186 -6.56 -7.77 -3.21
C ASP A 186 -5.89 -9.10 -2.94
N LYS A 187 -4.96 -9.46 -3.81
CA LYS A 187 -4.09 -10.62 -3.66
C LYS A 187 -2.69 -10.15 -3.29
N PRO A 188 -1.94 -10.96 -2.52
CA PRO A 188 -0.53 -10.67 -2.28
C PRO A 188 0.18 -10.51 -3.61
N GLU A 189 0.86 -9.39 -3.76
CA GLU A 189 1.88 -9.25 -4.79
C GLU A 189 2.85 -10.41 -4.58
N SER A 190 3.04 -11.23 -5.61
CA SER A 190 3.79 -12.48 -5.54
C SER A 190 5.30 -12.21 -5.47
N ASP A 191 5.75 -11.52 -4.43
CA ASP A 191 7.16 -11.24 -4.13
C ASP A 191 7.84 -12.45 -3.48
N GLU A 192 7.65 -13.63 -4.05
CA GLU A 192 8.42 -14.79 -3.65
C GLU A 192 9.89 -14.58 -4.03
N LEU A 193 10.78 -14.74 -3.05
CA LEU A 193 12.21 -14.71 -3.27
C LEU A 193 12.67 -16.03 -3.91
N GLU A 194 13.34 -15.90 -5.05
CA GLU A 194 13.94 -17.02 -5.77
C GLU A 194 15.46 -16.86 -5.83
N VAL A 195 16.18 -17.94 -5.55
CA VAL A 195 17.65 -18.00 -5.62
C VAL A 195 18.05 -18.83 -6.82
N ILE A 196 18.83 -18.24 -7.74
CA ILE A 196 19.32 -18.90 -8.94
C ILE A 196 20.87 -18.97 -8.86
N PRO A 197 21.46 -20.15 -8.62
CA PRO A 197 22.90 -20.33 -8.66
C PRO A 197 23.43 -20.33 -10.10
N LEU A 198 24.53 -19.62 -10.35
CA LEU A 198 25.20 -19.54 -11.65
C LEU A 198 26.43 -20.44 -11.70
N ARG A 199 26.74 -20.99 -12.89
CA ARG A 199 27.88 -21.90 -13.08
C ARG A 199 29.05 -21.29 -13.83
N HIS A 200 28.79 -20.47 -14.84
CA HIS A 200 29.78 -19.98 -15.79
C HIS A 200 29.93 -18.45 -15.74
N ALA A 201 28.82 -17.74 -15.61
CA ALA A 201 28.80 -16.28 -15.56
C ALA A 201 28.96 -15.73 -14.13
N SER A 202 29.44 -14.48 -14.05
CA SER A 202 29.57 -13.72 -12.80
C SER A 202 28.23 -13.08 -12.42
N ALA A 203 27.71 -13.39 -11.21
CA ALA A 203 26.46 -12.84 -10.69
C ALA A 203 26.37 -11.29 -10.74
N PRO A 204 27.36 -10.51 -10.27
CA PRO A 204 27.28 -9.05 -10.31
C PRO A 204 27.26 -8.49 -11.74
N GLU A 205 27.87 -9.17 -12.70
CA GLU A 205 27.90 -8.75 -14.10
C GLU A 205 26.56 -9.01 -14.79
N LEU A 206 25.98 -10.21 -14.60
CA LEU A 206 24.66 -10.53 -15.12
C LEU A 206 23.57 -9.63 -14.54
N VAL A 207 23.60 -9.31 -13.24
CA VAL A 207 22.61 -8.41 -12.65
C VAL A 207 22.67 -7.01 -13.29
N ARG A 208 23.86 -6.51 -13.64
CA ARG A 208 24.00 -5.22 -14.36
C ARG A 208 23.40 -5.28 -15.76
N ILE A 209 23.65 -6.35 -16.50
CA ILE A 209 23.10 -6.56 -17.84
C ILE A 209 21.57 -6.71 -17.78
N ILE A 210 21.05 -7.48 -16.82
CA ILE A 210 19.61 -7.67 -16.68
C ILE A 210 18.93 -6.37 -16.26
N ASN A 211 19.52 -5.59 -15.35
CA ASN A 211 18.98 -4.28 -14.97
C ASN A 211 19.00 -3.26 -16.12
N SER A 212 19.92 -3.38 -17.08
CA SER A 212 19.90 -2.53 -18.28
C SER A 212 18.87 -2.99 -19.32
N LEU A 213 18.60 -4.29 -19.41
CA LEU A 213 17.55 -4.86 -20.27
C LEU A 213 16.14 -4.65 -19.72
N TYR A 214 16.00 -4.67 -18.39
CA TYR A 214 14.75 -4.45 -17.66
C TYR A 214 14.90 -3.25 -16.72
N PRO A 215 14.95 -2.02 -17.27
CA PRO A 215 15.04 -0.83 -16.44
C PRO A 215 13.81 -0.75 -15.54
N GLN A 216 14.05 -0.44 -14.26
CA GLN A 216 13.01 -0.23 -13.25
C GLN A 216 12.25 1.07 -13.58
N THR A 217 11.32 1.02 -14.53
CA THR A 217 10.54 2.18 -14.94
C THR A 217 9.43 2.46 -13.92
N GLY A 218 9.78 3.27 -12.92
CA GLY A 218 8.83 4.00 -12.06
C GLY A 218 8.23 3.17 -10.92
N LYS A 219 8.24 3.76 -9.71
CA LYS A 219 7.52 3.24 -8.54
C LYS A 219 6.02 3.16 -8.87
N GLY A 220 5.48 1.94 -8.99
CA GLY A 220 4.03 1.71 -9.15
C GLY A 220 3.59 1.02 -10.45
N GLN A 221 4.50 0.50 -11.29
CA GLN A 221 4.11 -0.45 -12.34
C GLN A 221 4.32 -1.88 -11.86
N ALA A 222 3.30 -2.72 -12.08
CA ALA A 222 3.22 -4.15 -11.75
C ALA A 222 4.32 -5.03 -12.38
N ASN A 223 5.31 -4.44 -13.05
CA ASN A 223 6.42 -5.14 -13.69
C ASN A 223 7.77 -4.94 -12.97
N GLN A 224 7.75 -4.56 -11.69
CA GLN A 224 8.98 -4.33 -10.95
C GLN A 224 9.64 -5.67 -10.56
N ILE A 225 10.93 -5.82 -10.86
CA ILE A 225 11.73 -6.99 -10.49
C ILE A 225 12.94 -6.52 -9.69
N ASN A 226 13.07 -6.94 -8.44
CA ASN A 226 14.26 -6.61 -7.66
C ASN A 226 15.28 -7.74 -7.83
N LEU A 227 16.48 -7.37 -8.25
CA LEU A 227 17.60 -8.29 -8.49
C LEU A 227 18.76 -7.91 -7.57
N ALA A 228 19.27 -8.87 -6.83
CA ALA A 228 20.47 -8.74 -6.03
C ALA A 228 21.45 -9.88 -6.35
N ALA A 229 22.74 -9.56 -6.47
CA ALA A 229 23.78 -10.57 -6.64
C ALA A 229 24.38 -10.93 -5.28
N ASP A 230 24.52 -12.23 -4.98
CA ASP A 230 25.38 -12.73 -3.92
C ASP A 230 26.68 -13.27 -4.54
N GLU A 231 27.75 -12.49 -4.40
CA GLU A 231 29.09 -12.84 -4.90
C GLU A 231 29.68 -14.07 -4.20
N ARG A 232 29.34 -14.29 -2.91
CA ARG A 232 29.91 -15.38 -2.12
C ARG A 232 29.43 -16.75 -2.61
N THR A 233 28.18 -16.83 -3.07
CA THR A 233 27.57 -18.08 -3.58
C THR A 233 27.41 -18.07 -5.10
N ASN A 234 27.92 -17.04 -5.78
CA ASN A 234 27.70 -16.76 -7.19
C ASN A 234 26.24 -17.01 -7.62
N SER A 235 25.31 -16.43 -6.86
CA SER A 235 23.87 -16.63 -7.05
C SER A 235 23.14 -15.32 -7.24
N ILE A 236 22.08 -15.33 -8.03
CA ILE A 236 21.19 -14.19 -8.23
C ILE A 236 19.92 -14.40 -7.39
N LEU A 237 19.62 -13.42 -6.54
CA LEU A 237 18.39 -13.28 -5.79
C LEU A 237 17.41 -12.45 -6.60
N MET A 238 16.19 -12.96 -6.76
CA MET A 238 15.15 -12.35 -7.57
C MET A 238 13.85 -12.29 -6.77
N SER A 239 13.23 -11.11 -6.68
CA SER A 239 11.84 -10.93 -6.25
C SER A 239 11.04 -10.15 -7.27
N GLY A 240 9.74 -10.45 -7.36
CA GLY A 240 8.80 -9.83 -8.28
C GLY A 240 7.82 -10.85 -8.86
N GLU A 241 6.91 -10.37 -9.70
CA GLU A 241 5.81 -11.16 -10.25
C GLU A 241 6.29 -12.41 -11.02
N ARG A 242 5.58 -13.53 -10.82
CA ARG A 242 5.87 -14.84 -11.45
C ARG A 242 6.07 -14.75 -12.98
N ALA A 243 5.26 -13.95 -13.67
CA ALA A 243 5.32 -13.80 -15.13
C ALA A 243 6.67 -13.25 -15.60
N ILE A 244 7.25 -12.31 -14.86
CA ILE A 244 8.53 -11.67 -15.18
C ILE A 244 9.68 -12.55 -14.73
N ARG A 245 9.57 -13.19 -13.56
CA ARG A 245 10.61 -14.13 -13.08
C ARG A 245 10.89 -15.24 -14.10
N ILE A 246 9.85 -15.77 -14.76
CA ILE A 246 10.02 -16.79 -15.80
C ILE A 246 10.82 -16.26 -17.01
N LYS A 247 10.52 -15.04 -17.47
CA LYS A 247 11.26 -14.41 -18.57
C LYS A 247 12.72 -14.18 -18.20
N VAL A 248 12.97 -13.56 -17.04
CA VAL A 248 14.33 -13.26 -16.58
C VAL A 248 15.12 -14.53 -16.29
N ARG A 249 14.51 -15.58 -15.72
CA ARG A 249 15.14 -16.90 -15.56
C ARG A 249 15.60 -17.46 -16.90
N THR A 250 14.77 -17.34 -17.94
CA THR A 250 15.12 -17.82 -19.28
C THR A 250 16.31 -17.05 -19.84
N THR A 251 16.34 -15.73 -19.67
CA THR A 251 17.48 -14.88 -20.04
C THR A 251 18.75 -15.26 -19.26
N ILE A 252 18.65 -15.50 -17.93
CA ILE A 252 19.78 -15.93 -17.11
C ILE A 252 20.36 -17.26 -17.64
N VAL A 253 19.51 -18.25 -17.92
CA VAL A 253 19.96 -19.55 -18.45
C VAL A 253 20.63 -19.40 -19.82
N GLN A 254 20.15 -18.48 -20.66
CA GLN A 254 20.76 -18.20 -21.96
C GLN A 254 22.10 -17.46 -21.87
N LEU A 255 22.29 -16.65 -20.81
CA LEU A 255 23.54 -15.90 -20.60
C LEU A 255 24.57 -16.67 -19.77
N ASP A 256 24.15 -17.65 -18.95
CA ASP A 256 25.03 -18.56 -18.19
C ASP A 256 25.56 -19.71 -19.07
N THR A 257 26.01 -19.39 -20.28
CA THR A 257 26.67 -20.33 -21.20
C THR A 257 28.17 -20.32 -20.97
N PRO A 258 28.86 -21.46 -21.16
CA PRO A 258 30.32 -21.47 -21.16
C PRO A 258 30.82 -20.51 -22.24
N LEU A 259 31.81 -19.70 -21.89
CA LEU A 259 32.54 -18.92 -22.90
C LEU A 259 33.26 -19.94 -23.79
N ASP A 260 32.93 -19.97 -25.08
CA ASP A 260 33.74 -20.73 -26.04
C ASP A 260 35.17 -20.17 -25.95
N ASP A 261 36.15 -21.04 -25.68
CA ASP A 261 37.58 -20.72 -25.53
C ASP A 261 38.18 -19.95 -26.73
N SER A 262 37.42 -19.82 -27.83
CA SER A 262 37.77 -19.05 -29.03
C SER A 262 37.51 -17.54 -28.91
N GLY A 263 36.88 -17.08 -27.81
CA GLY A 263 36.44 -15.69 -27.63
C GLY A 263 37.12 -14.92 -26.50
N GLY A 264 38.21 -15.45 -25.93
CA GLY A 264 39.00 -14.68 -24.97
C GLY A 264 39.46 -13.36 -25.59
N ASN A 265 39.20 -12.23 -24.92
CA ASN A 265 39.67 -10.89 -25.34
C ASN A 265 41.21 -10.80 -25.45
N THR A 266 41.91 -11.86 -25.03
CA THR A 266 43.36 -12.03 -25.12
C THR A 266 43.68 -13.23 -26.02
N HIS A 267 44.31 -12.96 -27.16
CA HIS A 267 44.85 -13.99 -28.04
C HIS A 267 46.36 -14.12 -27.83
N VAL A 268 46.83 -15.33 -27.53
CA VAL A 268 48.26 -15.60 -27.42
C VAL A 268 48.80 -15.96 -28.80
N VAL A 269 49.60 -15.05 -29.38
CA VAL A 269 50.27 -15.26 -30.66
C VAL A 269 51.74 -15.60 -30.42
N TYR A 270 52.16 -16.81 -30.82
CA TYR A 270 53.56 -17.21 -30.72
C TYR A 270 54.39 -16.62 -31.87
N LEU A 271 55.42 -15.88 -31.51
CA LEU A 271 56.35 -15.27 -32.46
C LEU A 271 57.37 -16.30 -32.95
N ARG A 272 57.53 -16.45 -34.27
CA ARG A 272 58.48 -17.41 -34.87
C ARG A 272 59.86 -16.83 -35.15
N TYR A 273 59.94 -15.54 -35.48
CA TYR A 273 61.16 -14.90 -35.98
C TYR A 273 61.49 -13.55 -35.33
N ALA A 274 60.68 -13.09 -34.36
CA ALA A 274 60.83 -11.80 -33.71
C ALA A 274 60.88 -11.97 -32.19
N LYS A 275 61.69 -11.14 -31.52
CA LYS A 275 61.68 -11.03 -30.06
C LYS A 275 60.50 -10.19 -29.61
N ALA A 276 59.78 -10.65 -28.60
CA ALA A 276 58.60 -9.97 -28.08
C ALA A 276 58.92 -8.55 -27.57
N GLU A 277 60.07 -8.35 -26.92
CA GLU A 277 60.52 -7.07 -26.37
C GLU A 277 60.52 -5.95 -27.43
N ASN A 278 61.06 -6.23 -28.61
CA ASN A 278 61.15 -5.24 -29.69
C ASN A 278 59.80 -4.95 -30.34
N LEU A 279 58.86 -5.91 -30.33
CA LEU A 279 57.53 -5.71 -30.91
C LEU A 279 56.62 -4.89 -30.00
N VAL A 280 56.82 -4.93 -28.68
CA VAL A 280 56.02 -4.14 -27.73
C VAL A 280 56.17 -2.65 -28.04
N GLU A 281 57.40 -2.15 -28.19
CA GLU A 281 57.66 -0.73 -28.47
C GLU A 281 56.98 -0.24 -29.76
N ILE A 282 56.98 -1.07 -30.81
CA ILE A 282 56.39 -0.75 -32.10
C ILE A 282 54.86 -0.77 -32.01
N LEU A 283 54.28 -1.79 -31.36
CA LEU A 283 52.84 -1.95 -31.24
C LEU A 283 52.22 -0.90 -30.31
N THR A 284 52.93 -0.48 -29.24
CA THR A 284 52.48 0.62 -28.39
C THR A 284 52.46 1.94 -29.15
N GLY A 285 53.46 2.19 -30.03
CA GLY A 285 53.47 3.38 -30.88
C GLY A 285 52.29 3.45 -31.86
N ILE A 286 51.86 2.31 -32.40
CA ILE A 286 50.69 2.23 -33.30
C ILE A 286 49.38 2.43 -32.53
N GLN A 287 49.28 1.93 -31.30
CA GLN A 287 48.08 2.09 -30.47
C GLN A 287 47.80 3.57 -30.13
N GLU A 288 48.85 4.36 -29.89
CA GLU A 288 48.71 5.79 -29.62
C GLU A 288 48.25 6.57 -30.87
N GLN A 289 48.71 6.18 -32.07
CA GLN A 289 48.24 6.78 -33.33
C GLN A 289 46.78 6.46 -33.68
N GLN A 290 46.25 5.30 -33.26
CA GLN A 290 44.84 4.95 -33.52
C GLN A 290 43.83 5.56 -32.54
N LYS A 291 44.29 6.19 -31.45
CA LYS A 291 43.42 6.88 -30.49
C LYS A 291 43.17 8.37 -30.84
N GLN A 292 43.78 8.89 -31.89
CA GLN A 292 43.50 10.20 -32.49
C GLN A 292 42.56 10.04 -33.68
#